data_AF-R1G854-F1
#
_entry.id   AF-R1G854-F1
#
_cell.length_a   1.000
_cell.length_b   1.000
_cell.length_c   1.000
_cell.angle_alpha   90.00
_cell.angle_beta   90.00
_cell.angle_gamma   90.00
#
_symmetry.space_group_name_H-M   'P 1'
#
loop_
_entity.id
_entity.type
_entity.pdbx_description
1 polymer ?
#
loop_
_entity_poly.entity_id
_entity_poly.type
_entity_poly.pdbx_seq_one_letter_code
_entity_poly.pdbx_strand_id
1 'polypeptide(L)'
;MASTKALPPLGFIAVELDFLRPPGDGKNERTWPFPLITRTAKGSQIGKLVTRGAYPSEFIDNFVDAGKWLADQGCVGLITSCGFLAMAQPELAARLPIPIATSSLIQIPAVRALLPAGKTVGVITFDEARLGPLHMEKLGIADAASIPVVGPPADGHLKRLVRDGGPYSQSGIEEEMVACARRLVEDHAGVGAIVLECVQMPPFAAAVQKAVGLPTYDVFTLGCWFYSGLARSPFAAWSAEEQEAVDRVYPREADLEPGEGGHAGPRPATVLGVLADLVVDLREMRKVEDMLESSDRSVMAFKDSHLHAVGSVSVVAALISQLSSTTLQMPGLSHVHWTAPGCIIASLLFGVLAVILSTFQQQTLGMLNNPEGVRMWLSNGHFYPPHALCRPRYDQLMREVDERLCDSGHLATPAHFRARAPPEKRRLQVSIAALQLLSMPHKFLSAAVVFFLAGFALYLGFAFRQDLDDTPARNNNEAVFILFVAIATTTVFSGMSISLWKVWEVRKAGKRSDKDSWEEHSEETDPDSEESGYEADESQLLGSNELERRGRPKGKKSRKDRHDEIAQALEEAARLHKRVARLMRDEVEEMDD
;
A
#
# COMPACT_ATOMS: atom_id res chain seq x y z
N MET A 1 -6.46 22.78 29.32
CA MET A 1 -6.43 21.30 29.39
C MET A 1 -7.57 20.80 28.54
N ALA A 2 -7.29 20.39 27.30
CA ALA A 2 -8.31 19.87 26.39
C ALA A 2 -8.91 18.59 27.00
N SER A 3 -10.24 18.49 26.95
CA SER A 3 -11.03 17.36 27.44
C SER A 3 -10.48 16.05 26.86
N THR A 4 -9.73 15.30 27.66
CA THR A 4 -9.21 13.98 27.31
C THR A 4 -10.40 13.04 27.14
N LYS A 5 -10.75 12.72 25.89
CA LYS A 5 -11.29 11.39 25.59
C LYS A 5 -10.40 10.39 26.34
N ALA A 6 -10.98 9.54 27.18
CA ALA A 6 -10.23 8.60 28.01
C ALA A 6 -9.29 7.79 27.09
N LEU A 7 -7.99 7.99 27.25
CA LEU A 7 -6.98 7.25 26.51
C LEU A 7 -7.17 5.74 26.81
N PRO A 8 -7.09 4.85 25.82
CA PRO A 8 -7.20 3.42 26.08
C PRO A 8 -6.08 2.95 27.03
N PRO A 9 -6.34 1.97 27.90
CA PRO A 9 -5.34 1.54 28.87
C PRO A 9 -4.21 0.71 28.22
N LEU A 10 -3.01 0.80 28.77
CA LEU A 10 -1.94 -0.17 28.55
C LEU A 10 -2.03 -1.27 29.63
N GLY A 11 -1.87 -2.53 29.24
CA GLY A 11 -1.86 -3.65 30.18
C GLY A 11 -0.47 -3.91 30.73
N PHE A 12 -0.39 -4.18 32.03
CA PHE A 12 0.85 -4.51 32.73
C PHE A 12 0.73 -5.88 33.39
N ILE A 13 1.45 -6.87 32.85
CA ILE A 13 1.53 -8.21 33.44
C ILE A 13 2.56 -8.17 34.57
N ALA A 14 2.05 -8.11 35.81
CA ALA A 14 2.83 -8.09 37.02
C ALA A 14 3.27 -9.49 37.44
N VAL A 15 4.39 -9.56 38.15
CA VAL A 15 4.88 -10.78 38.81
C VAL A 15 4.67 -10.68 40.32
N GLU A 16 4.66 -11.83 41.00
CA GLU A 16 4.52 -11.97 42.46
C GLU A 16 5.72 -11.38 43.22
N LEU A 17 5.73 -10.05 43.33
CA LEU A 17 6.71 -9.25 44.06
C LEU A 17 6.00 -8.14 44.83
N ASP A 18 6.20 -8.12 46.15
CA ASP A 18 5.59 -7.17 47.05
C ASP A 18 6.64 -6.33 47.78
N PHE A 19 6.85 -5.11 47.29
CA PHE A 19 7.74 -4.10 47.86
C PHE A 19 7.33 -2.71 47.37
N LEU A 20 7.88 -1.65 47.98
CA LEU A 20 7.59 -0.26 47.61
C LEU A 20 8.04 0.04 46.16
N ARG A 21 7.13 0.60 45.36
CA ARG A 21 7.38 0.97 43.95
C ARG A 21 7.17 2.47 43.75
N PRO A 22 8.24 3.28 43.69
CA PRO A 22 8.13 4.73 43.51
C PRO A 22 7.63 5.08 42.10
N PRO A 23 7.20 6.34 41.86
CA PRO A 23 7.05 6.86 40.50
C PRO A 23 8.35 6.66 39.70
N GLY A 24 8.22 6.22 38.45
CA GLY A 24 9.31 5.69 37.64
C GLY A 24 9.31 4.16 37.55
N ASP A 25 8.88 3.42 38.57
CA ASP A 25 8.69 1.96 38.43
C ASP A 25 7.52 1.67 37.48
N GLY A 26 7.69 0.68 36.60
CA GLY A 26 6.69 0.36 35.57
C GLY A 26 5.32 -0.08 36.11
N LYS A 27 5.22 -0.60 37.34
CA LYS A 27 3.92 -0.95 37.95
C LYS A 27 3.23 0.27 38.57
N ASN A 28 3.95 1.37 38.83
CA ASN A 28 3.37 2.55 39.44
C ASN A 28 2.57 3.33 38.38
N GLU A 29 1.26 3.49 38.60
CA GLU A 29 0.36 4.18 37.67
C GLU A 29 0.77 5.64 37.41
N ARG A 30 1.44 6.30 38.37
CA ARG A 30 1.94 7.68 38.22
C ARG A 30 3.12 7.81 37.26
N THR A 31 3.72 6.69 36.86
CA THR A 31 4.81 6.66 35.88
C THR A 31 4.31 6.99 34.48
N TRP A 32 3.05 6.66 34.15
CA TRP A 32 2.57 6.65 32.77
C TRP A 32 1.73 7.87 32.41
N PRO A 33 1.83 8.40 31.18
CA PRO A 33 0.95 9.47 30.68
C PRO A 33 -0.40 8.95 30.16
N PHE A 34 -0.66 7.64 30.28
CA PHE A 34 -1.88 6.95 29.86
C PHE A 34 -2.32 5.96 30.95
N PRO A 35 -3.60 5.54 30.97
CA PRO A 35 -4.09 4.60 31.97
C PRO A 35 -3.36 3.26 31.93
N LEU A 36 -3.14 2.65 33.09
CA LEU A 36 -2.51 1.34 33.23
C LEU A 36 -3.47 0.38 33.93
N ILE A 37 -3.69 -0.82 33.36
CA ILE A 37 -4.41 -1.90 34.04
C ILE A 37 -3.42 -3.01 34.34
N THR A 38 -3.37 -3.48 35.59
CA THR A 38 -2.40 -4.47 36.04
C THR A 38 -3.06 -5.81 36.34
N ARG A 39 -2.42 -6.91 35.91
CA ARG A 39 -2.81 -8.28 36.28
C ARG A 39 -1.58 -9.09 36.66
N THR A 40 -1.62 -9.78 37.79
CA THR A 40 -0.52 -10.65 38.22
C THR A 40 -0.60 -12.01 37.50
N ALA A 41 0.51 -12.43 36.89
CA ALA A 41 0.71 -13.81 36.45
C ALA A 41 1.05 -14.69 37.65
N LYS A 42 0.24 -15.70 37.93
CA LYS A 42 0.41 -16.54 39.12
C LYS A 42 1.64 -17.45 38.99
N GLY A 43 2.27 -17.76 40.11
CA GLY A 43 3.44 -18.66 40.16
C GLY A 43 4.73 -18.06 39.63
N SER A 44 4.77 -16.73 39.45
CA SER A 44 5.88 -15.98 38.83
C SER A 44 6.90 -15.45 39.84
N GLN A 45 7.27 -16.26 40.84
CA GLN A 45 8.24 -15.86 41.86
C GLN A 45 9.62 -15.61 41.23
N ILE A 46 10.40 -14.69 41.82
CA ILE A 46 11.68 -14.23 41.25
C ILE A 46 12.66 -15.36 40.88
N GLY A 47 12.73 -16.41 41.69
CA GLY A 47 13.63 -17.55 41.47
C GLY A 47 13.32 -18.36 40.21
N LYS A 48 12.10 -18.24 39.66
CA LYS A 48 11.70 -18.87 38.40
C LYS A 48 11.93 -17.95 37.18
N LEU A 49 11.88 -16.62 37.40
CA LEU A 49 12.04 -15.60 36.36
C LEU A 49 13.51 -15.34 36.00
N VAL A 50 14.38 -15.20 37.00
CA VAL A 50 15.78 -14.83 36.78
C VAL A 50 16.61 -16.08 36.47
N THR A 51 16.44 -16.59 35.26
CA THR A 51 17.06 -17.84 34.78
C THR A 51 17.76 -17.64 33.43
N ARG A 52 18.68 -18.56 33.09
CA ARG A 52 19.32 -18.64 31.78
C ARG A 52 18.56 -19.53 30.78
N GLY A 53 17.73 -20.43 31.30
CA GLY A 53 17.02 -21.45 30.51
C GLY A 53 15.67 -20.98 30.02
N ALA A 54 15.14 -21.67 29.01
CA ALA A 54 13.77 -21.46 28.55
C ALA A 54 12.76 -21.72 29.68
N TYR A 55 11.63 -21.01 29.62
CA TYR A 55 10.54 -21.22 30.57
C TYR A 55 9.73 -22.47 30.18
N PRO A 56 9.29 -23.27 31.16
CA PRO A 56 8.30 -24.31 30.93
C PRO A 56 7.01 -23.73 30.32
N SER A 57 6.33 -24.48 29.45
CA SER A 57 5.11 -23.99 28.79
C SER A 57 4.01 -23.61 29.80
N GLU A 58 3.84 -24.43 30.84
CA GLU A 58 2.94 -24.16 31.99
C GLU A 58 3.23 -22.84 32.71
N PHE A 59 4.50 -22.38 32.71
CA PHE A 59 4.86 -21.09 33.26
C PHE A 59 4.37 -19.97 32.35
N ILE A 60 4.57 -20.11 31.03
CA ILE A 60 4.11 -19.15 30.02
C ILE A 60 2.58 -19.06 29.98
N ASP A 61 1.86 -20.16 30.21
CA ASP A 61 0.40 -20.20 30.26
C ASP A 61 -0.16 -19.18 31.26
N ASN A 62 0.46 -19.04 32.43
CA ASN A 62 0.05 -18.05 33.44
C ASN A 62 0.16 -16.60 32.93
N PHE A 63 1.13 -16.30 32.07
CA PHE A 63 1.29 -14.98 31.44
C PHE A 63 0.30 -14.79 30.28
N VAL A 64 0.01 -15.85 29.53
CA VAL A 64 -1.00 -15.82 28.47
C VAL A 64 -2.38 -15.55 29.06
N ASP A 65 -2.75 -16.22 30.16
CA ASP A 65 -4.02 -16.00 30.85
C ASP A 65 -4.15 -14.57 31.38
N ALA A 66 -3.08 -14.05 32.00
CA ALA A 66 -3.05 -12.66 32.46
C ALA A 66 -3.17 -11.66 31.29
N GLY A 67 -2.50 -11.92 30.16
CA GLY A 67 -2.54 -11.06 28.99
C GLY A 67 -3.88 -11.10 28.25
N LYS A 68 -4.52 -12.27 28.13
CA LYS A 68 -5.89 -12.41 27.59
C LYS A 68 -6.89 -11.65 28.44
N TRP A 69 -6.82 -11.82 29.76
CA TRP A 69 -7.69 -11.07 30.67
C TRP A 69 -7.50 -9.56 30.52
N LEU A 70 -6.26 -9.08 30.39
CA LEU A 70 -5.98 -7.65 30.14
C LEU A 70 -6.53 -7.18 28.79
N ALA A 71 -6.46 -8.01 27.74
CA ALA A 71 -7.08 -7.71 26.46
C ALA A 71 -8.60 -7.57 26.59
N ASP A 72 -9.25 -8.46 27.35
CA ASP A 72 -10.69 -8.39 27.63
C ASP A 72 -11.07 -7.13 28.44
N GLN A 73 -10.13 -6.55 29.20
CA GLN A 73 -10.32 -5.24 29.88
C GLN A 73 -10.12 -4.04 28.94
N GLY A 74 -9.95 -4.25 27.64
CA GLY A 74 -9.79 -3.18 26.64
C GLY A 74 -8.37 -2.61 26.56
N CYS A 75 -7.35 -3.32 27.07
CA CYS A 75 -5.97 -2.89 26.88
C CYS A 75 -5.57 -2.95 25.41
N VAL A 76 -4.86 -1.92 24.92
CA VAL A 76 -4.43 -1.85 23.50
C VAL A 76 -3.06 -2.50 23.24
N GLY A 77 -2.33 -2.79 24.30
CA GLY A 77 -1.05 -3.51 24.26
C GLY A 77 -0.59 -3.88 25.65
N LEU A 78 0.44 -4.72 25.73
CA LEU A 78 0.90 -5.35 26.96
C LEU A 78 2.39 -5.08 27.20
N ILE A 79 2.74 -4.78 28.44
CA ILE A 79 4.13 -4.78 28.94
C ILE A 79 4.22 -5.65 30.20
N THR A 80 5.42 -6.04 30.59
CA THR A 80 5.65 -6.96 31.72
C THR A 80 6.48 -6.30 32.82
N SER A 81 6.45 -6.88 34.02
CA SER A 81 7.18 -6.37 35.18
C SER A 81 8.60 -6.92 35.38
N CYS A 82 9.12 -7.71 34.44
CA CYS A 82 10.44 -8.33 34.54
C CYS A 82 11.08 -8.46 33.15
N GLY A 83 12.24 -7.85 32.92
CA GLY A 83 12.88 -7.86 31.60
C GLY A 83 13.56 -9.19 31.23
N PHE A 84 13.71 -10.13 32.16
CA PHE A 84 14.09 -11.52 31.87
C PHE A 84 13.01 -12.29 31.10
N LEU A 85 11.77 -11.76 31.03
CA LEU A 85 10.73 -12.27 30.14
C LEU A 85 11.04 -12.03 28.65
N ALA A 86 12.16 -11.36 28.32
CA ALA A 86 12.70 -11.29 26.97
C ALA A 86 12.70 -12.65 26.23
N MET A 87 13.03 -13.74 26.94
CA MET A 87 13.02 -15.09 26.35
C MET A 87 11.62 -15.58 25.92
N ALA A 88 10.59 -15.07 26.58
CA ALA A 88 9.19 -15.41 26.31
C ALA A 88 8.57 -14.54 25.21
N GLN A 89 9.29 -13.54 24.67
CA GLN A 89 8.75 -12.60 23.68
C GLN A 89 8.05 -13.29 22.50
N PRO A 90 8.65 -14.27 21.79
CA PRO A 90 8.01 -14.85 20.62
C PRO A 90 6.79 -15.70 20.98
N GLU A 91 6.87 -16.44 22.09
CA GLU A 91 5.79 -17.34 22.52
C GLU A 91 4.57 -16.54 23.01
N LEU A 92 4.79 -15.50 23.81
CA LEU A 92 3.71 -14.62 24.26
C LEU A 92 3.09 -13.84 23.10
N ALA A 93 3.91 -13.27 22.21
CA ALA A 93 3.41 -12.55 21.04
C ALA A 93 2.58 -13.43 20.09
N ALA A 94 2.90 -14.73 19.98
CA ALA A 94 2.14 -15.66 19.16
C ALA A 94 0.81 -16.09 19.79
N ARG A 95 0.69 -16.04 21.13
CA ARG A 95 -0.45 -16.60 21.88
C ARG A 95 -1.43 -15.55 22.41
N LEU A 96 -1.09 -14.26 22.29
CA LEU A 96 -1.89 -13.14 22.80
C LEU A 96 -2.64 -12.44 21.66
N PRO A 97 -3.88 -11.97 21.91
CA PRO A 97 -4.70 -11.32 20.88
C PRO A 97 -4.29 -9.87 20.57
N ILE A 98 -3.43 -9.28 21.40
CA ILE A 98 -2.94 -7.90 21.27
C ILE A 98 -1.41 -7.85 21.40
N PRO A 99 -0.74 -6.82 20.86
CA PRO A 99 0.72 -6.72 20.90
C PRO A 99 1.30 -6.70 22.32
N ILE A 100 2.46 -7.32 22.51
CA ILE A 100 3.19 -7.36 23.78
C ILE A 100 4.67 -6.99 23.61
N ALA A 101 5.22 -6.24 24.57
CA ALA A 101 6.65 -6.00 24.73
C ALA A 101 7.12 -6.47 26.12
N THR A 102 7.89 -7.57 26.14
CA THR A 102 8.24 -8.30 27.38
C THR A 102 9.48 -7.77 28.11
N SER A 103 10.25 -6.87 27.49
CA SER A 103 11.49 -6.35 28.06
C SER A 103 11.93 -5.08 27.36
N SER A 104 12.52 -4.14 28.09
CA SER A 104 13.13 -2.92 27.52
C SER A 104 14.26 -3.24 26.53
N LEU A 105 14.86 -4.43 26.63
CA LEU A 105 15.88 -4.95 25.72
C LEU A 105 15.40 -5.03 24.26
N ILE A 106 14.09 -5.13 24.01
CA ILE A 106 13.55 -5.16 22.64
C ILE A 106 13.83 -3.87 21.86
N GLN A 107 14.17 -2.78 22.55
CA GLN A 107 14.58 -1.52 21.94
C GLN A 107 15.98 -1.58 21.32
N ILE A 108 16.84 -2.56 21.69
CA ILE A 108 18.25 -2.59 21.29
C ILE A 108 18.45 -2.48 19.78
N PRO A 109 17.75 -3.25 18.90
CA PRO A 109 17.93 -3.12 17.45
C PRO A 109 17.64 -1.72 16.93
N ALA A 110 16.55 -1.10 17.41
CA ALA A 110 16.16 0.26 17.02
C ALA A 110 17.15 1.31 17.54
N VAL A 111 17.57 1.21 18.80
CA VAL A 111 18.56 2.12 19.39
C VAL A 111 19.90 2.01 18.68
N ARG A 112 20.38 0.80 18.36
CA ARG A 112 21.62 0.59 17.61
C ARG A 112 21.60 1.27 16.25
N ALA A 113 20.46 1.25 15.56
CA ALA A 113 20.31 1.91 14.26
C ALA A 113 20.40 3.45 14.34
N LEU A 114 20.19 4.04 15.53
CA LEU A 114 20.28 5.49 15.77
C LEU A 114 21.70 5.93 16.18
N LEU A 115 22.60 4.99 16.48
CA LEU A 115 23.94 5.31 16.97
C LEU A 115 24.93 5.58 15.83
N PRO A 116 25.95 6.44 16.06
CA PRO A 116 27.05 6.61 15.12
C PRO A 116 27.79 5.30 14.82
N ALA A 117 28.45 5.24 13.67
CA ALA A 117 29.28 4.09 13.29
C ALA A 117 30.31 3.75 14.38
N GLY A 118 30.47 2.46 14.67
CA GLY A 118 31.38 1.97 15.70
C GLY A 118 30.89 2.12 17.14
N LYS A 119 29.68 2.65 17.36
CA LYS A 119 29.03 2.67 18.68
C LYS A 119 28.05 1.50 18.84
N THR A 120 27.90 1.04 20.07
CA THR A 120 26.98 -0.03 20.45
C THR A 120 26.12 0.35 21.65
N VAL A 121 25.13 -0.47 21.95
CA VAL A 121 24.31 -0.36 23.17
C VAL A 121 24.97 -1.17 24.28
N GLY A 122 25.06 -0.59 25.47
CA GLY A 122 25.39 -1.32 26.70
C GLY A 122 24.14 -1.56 27.55
N VAL A 123 24.14 -2.61 28.35
CA VAL A 123 22.98 -3.02 29.16
C VAL A 123 23.35 -3.01 30.64
N ILE A 124 22.49 -2.40 31.46
CA ILE A 124 22.49 -2.58 32.91
C ILE A 124 21.31 -3.47 33.27
N THR A 125 21.59 -4.62 33.88
CA THR A 125 20.59 -5.65 34.21
C THR A 125 20.56 -5.96 35.68
N PHE A 126 19.44 -6.53 36.15
CA PHE A 126 19.32 -6.97 37.53
C PHE A 126 20.41 -7.98 37.92
N ASP A 127 20.74 -8.94 37.04
CA ASP A 127 21.75 -9.97 37.30
C ASP A 127 22.57 -10.30 36.05
N GLU A 128 23.78 -9.74 35.95
CA GLU A 128 24.72 -9.96 34.85
C GLU A 128 25.15 -11.42 34.71
N ALA A 129 25.10 -12.22 35.80
CA ALA A 129 25.42 -13.63 35.73
C ALA A 129 24.27 -14.45 35.16
N ARG A 130 23.05 -13.92 35.07
CA ARG A 130 21.85 -14.64 34.60
C ARG A 130 21.40 -14.16 33.23
N LEU A 131 21.59 -12.89 32.88
CA LEU A 131 21.28 -12.40 31.54
C LEU A 131 22.26 -13.03 30.54
N GLY A 132 21.73 -13.75 29.56
CA GLY A 132 22.54 -14.54 28.61
C GLY A 132 22.01 -14.50 27.18
N PRO A 133 22.72 -15.12 26.21
CA PRO A 133 22.44 -14.99 24.78
C PRO A 133 21.00 -15.28 24.38
N LEU A 134 20.38 -16.30 24.99
CA LEU A 134 18.99 -16.68 24.71
C LEU A 134 17.99 -15.53 24.91
N HIS A 135 18.23 -14.61 25.85
CA HIS A 135 17.38 -13.44 26.07
C HIS A 135 17.41 -12.49 24.88
N MET A 136 18.58 -12.28 24.31
CA MET A 136 18.83 -11.36 23.21
C MET A 136 18.38 -12.00 21.88
N GLU A 137 18.70 -13.26 21.66
CA GLU A 137 18.33 -14.02 20.46
C GLU A 137 16.81 -14.06 20.27
N LYS A 138 16.04 -14.26 21.35
CA LYS A 138 14.57 -14.26 21.33
C LYS A 138 13.96 -12.88 21.01
N LEU A 139 14.77 -11.82 21.08
CA LEU A 139 14.41 -10.46 20.66
C LEU A 139 14.98 -10.11 19.27
N GLY A 140 15.53 -11.08 18.53
CA GLY A 140 16.10 -10.87 17.20
C GLY A 140 17.51 -10.27 17.20
N ILE A 141 18.22 -10.32 18.33
CA ILE A 141 19.57 -9.79 18.47
C ILE A 141 20.56 -10.96 18.31
N ALA A 142 21.05 -11.18 17.09
CA ALA A 142 21.89 -12.33 16.74
C ALA A 142 23.30 -12.27 17.34
N ASP A 143 23.84 -11.08 17.59
CA ASP A 143 25.19 -10.86 18.11
C ASP A 143 25.19 -10.54 19.60
N ALA A 144 24.41 -11.29 20.41
CA ALA A 144 24.23 -11.06 21.84
C ALA A 144 25.55 -10.88 22.62
N ALA A 145 26.61 -11.60 22.24
CA ALA A 145 27.93 -11.54 22.86
C ALA A 145 28.67 -10.20 22.62
N SER A 146 28.26 -9.40 21.63
CA SER A 146 28.85 -8.09 21.34
C SER A 146 28.32 -6.97 22.23
N ILE A 147 27.27 -7.25 23.00
CA ILE A 147 26.58 -6.27 23.85
C ILE A 147 27.20 -6.33 25.24
N PRO A 148 27.87 -5.26 25.70
CA PRO A 148 28.38 -5.21 27.06
C PRO A 148 27.23 -5.21 28.08
N VAL A 149 27.34 -6.06 29.09
CA VAL A 149 26.33 -6.22 30.15
C VAL A 149 27.00 -6.04 31.50
N VAL A 150 26.40 -5.21 32.36
CA VAL A 150 26.79 -5.07 33.76
C VAL A 150 25.57 -5.15 34.68
N GLY A 151 25.79 -5.55 35.93
CA GLY A 151 24.76 -5.57 36.96
C GLY A 151 25.25 -4.99 38.29
N PRO A 152 24.31 -4.70 39.21
CA PRO A 152 24.65 -4.23 40.55
C PRO A 152 25.26 -5.34 41.41
N PRO A 153 26.00 -4.98 42.48
CA PRO A 153 26.59 -5.92 43.42
C PRO A 153 25.57 -6.93 43.96
N ALA A 154 26.00 -8.18 44.21
CA ALA A 154 25.13 -9.28 44.64
C ALA A 154 24.37 -8.99 45.95
N ASP A 155 24.97 -8.18 46.82
CA ASP A 155 24.47 -7.72 48.10
C ASP A 155 23.99 -6.26 48.04
N GLY A 156 23.87 -5.64 46.87
CA GLY A 156 23.41 -4.26 46.70
C GLY A 156 21.96 -4.01 47.14
N HIS A 157 21.61 -2.75 47.38
CA HIS A 157 20.29 -2.25 47.73
C HIS A 157 19.21 -2.73 46.77
N LEU A 158 19.44 -2.67 45.45
CA LEU A 158 18.42 -3.14 44.49
C LEU A 158 18.15 -4.64 44.61
N LYS A 159 19.21 -5.46 44.68
CA LYS A 159 19.07 -6.92 44.79
C LYS A 159 18.42 -7.33 46.12
N ARG A 160 18.81 -6.72 47.24
CA ARG A 160 18.18 -6.98 48.55
C ARG A 160 16.71 -6.59 48.57
N LEU A 161 16.33 -5.48 47.95
CA LEU A 161 14.93 -5.07 47.84
C LEU A 161 14.11 -6.10 47.05
N VAL A 162 14.56 -6.45 45.84
CA VAL A 162 13.76 -7.27 44.92
C VAL A 162 13.78 -8.76 45.29
N ARG A 163 14.92 -9.29 45.76
CA ARG A 163 15.06 -10.71 46.14
C ARG A 163 14.59 -10.99 47.57
N ASP A 164 14.95 -10.12 48.52
CA ASP A 164 14.82 -10.39 49.95
C ASP A 164 13.71 -9.56 50.63
N GLY A 165 13.04 -8.65 49.89
CA GLY A 165 12.07 -7.72 50.48
C GLY A 165 12.70 -6.72 51.43
N GLY A 166 13.99 -6.41 51.25
CA GLY A 166 14.75 -5.49 52.09
C GLY A 166 14.23 -4.04 52.04
N PRO A 167 14.71 -3.15 52.93
CA PRO A 167 14.24 -1.78 52.99
C PRO A 167 14.59 -1.01 51.71
N TYR A 168 13.64 -0.21 51.24
CA TYR A 168 13.84 0.68 50.10
C TYR A 168 14.83 1.80 50.44
N SER A 169 15.85 2.00 49.60
CA SER A 169 16.84 3.08 49.72
C SER A 169 16.99 3.81 48.39
N GLN A 170 16.40 5.01 48.28
CA GLN A 170 16.48 5.82 47.05
C GLN A 170 17.95 6.13 46.71
N SER A 171 18.69 6.74 47.64
CA SER A 171 20.07 7.15 47.40
C SER A 171 20.99 5.95 47.17
N GLY A 172 20.81 4.87 47.93
CA GLY A 172 21.63 3.67 47.79
C GLY A 172 21.47 3.01 46.42
N ILE A 173 20.24 2.89 45.91
CA ILE A 173 20.02 2.33 44.56
C ILE A 173 20.51 3.31 43.48
N GLU A 174 20.34 4.62 43.66
CA GLU A 174 20.83 5.63 42.71
C GLU A 174 22.36 5.56 42.57
N GLU A 175 23.08 5.53 43.69
CA GLU A 175 24.55 5.39 43.72
C GLU A 175 24.99 4.09 43.02
N GLU A 176 24.29 2.97 43.26
CA GLU A 176 24.55 1.70 42.59
C GLU A 176 24.35 1.76 41.08
N MET A 177 23.25 2.36 40.61
CA MET A 177 22.97 2.48 39.17
C MET A 177 23.98 3.39 38.47
N VAL A 178 24.33 4.51 39.10
CA VAL A 178 25.38 5.42 38.59
C VAL A 178 26.74 4.72 38.55
N ALA A 179 27.10 3.96 39.58
CA ALA A 179 28.34 3.19 39.60
C ALA A 179 28.38 2.13 38.49
N CYS A 180 27.28 1.41 38.26
CA CYS A 180 27.17 0.44 37.15
C CYS A 180 27.35 1.12 35.79
N ALA A 181 26.70 2.28 35.59
CA ALA A 181 26.80 3.02 34.34
C ALA A 181 28.22 3.53 34.05
N ARG A 182 28.91 4.06 35.08
CA ARG A 182 30.32 4.47 34.95
C ARG A 182 31.22 3.30 34.60
N ARG A 183 31.10 2.20 35.34
CA ARG A 183 31.85 0.96 35.08
C ARG A 183 31.65 0.47 33.65
N LEU A 184 30.39 0.42 33.18
CA LEU A 184 30.05 0.00 31.82
C LEU A 184 30.76 0.84 30.74
N VAL A 185 30.82 2.16 30.92
CA VAL A 185 31.44 3.07 29.94
C VAL A 185 32.97 3.07 30.04
N GLU A 186 33.51 2.94 31.25
CA GLU A 186 34.95 2.81 31.51
C GLU A 186 35.52 1.53 30.90
N ASP A 187 34.83 0.39 31.12
CA ASP A 187 35.24 -0.92 30.61
C ASP A 187 35.02 -1.04 29.09
N HIS A 188 34.06 -0.27 28.53
CA HIS A 188 33.65 -0.36 27.13
C HIS A 188 33.44 1.01 26.46
N ALA A 189 34.53 1.64 25.99
CA ALA A 189 34.50 2.95 25.31
C ALA A 189 33.64 3.00 24.01
N GLY A 190 33.27 1.83 23.46
CA GLY A 190 32.36 1.68 22.31
C GLY A 190 30.89 1.90 22.64
N VAL A 191 30.50 1.98 23.92
CA VAL A 191 29.10 2.21 24.31
C VAL A 191 28.67 3.63 23.91
N GLY A 192 27.54 3.73 23.22
CA GLY A 192 26.93 4.98 22.75
C GLY A 192 25.52 5.22 23.30
N ALA A 193 24.88 4.21 23.90
CA ALA A 193 23.63 4.32 24.63
C ALA A 193 23.53 3.19 25.67
N ILE A 194 22.70 3.39 26.69
CA ILE A 194 22.46 2.43 27.78
C ILE A 194 21.00 1.98 27.76
N VAL A 195 20.75 0.68 27.93
CA VAL A 195 19.42 0.13 28.22
C VAL A 195 19.39 -0.42 29.63
N LEU A 196 18.46 0.05 30.46
CA LEU A 196 18.16 -0.48 31.78
C LEU A 196 17.12 -1.59 31.62
N GLU A 197 17.51 -2.83 31.88
CA GLU A 197 16.65 -4.01 31.67
C GLU A 197 15.57 -4.12 32.75
N CYS A 198 15.95 -3.90 34.01
CA CYS A 198 15.05 -4.15 35.14
C CYS A 198 14.03 -3.02 35.33
N VAL A 199 12.76 -3.39 35.52
CA VAL A 199 11.60 -2.49 35.64
C VAL A 199 11.66 -1.58 36.88
N GLN A 200 12.56 -1.88 37.83
CA GLN A 200 12.81 -1.08 39.04
C GLN A 200 13.91 -0.02 38.85
N MET A 201 14.65 -0.04 37.74
CA MET A 201 15.73 0.90 37.44
C MET A 201 15.31 2.28 36.87
N PRO A 202 14.16 2.46 36.19
CA PRO A 202 13.81 3.76 35.58
C PRO A 202 13.73 4.95 36.54
N PRO A 203 13.35 4.83 37.84
CA PRO A 203 13.43 5.95 38.78
C PRO A 203 14.83 6.61 38.85
N PHE A 204 15.88 5.90 38.44
CA PHE A 204 17.27 6.32 38.47
C PHE A 204 17.84 6.63 37.08
N ALA A 205 17.06 6.48 36.01
CA ALA A 205 17.52 6.66 34.63
C ALA A 205 18.07 8.07 34.36
N ALA A 206 17.44 9.11 34.94
CA ALA A 206 17.92 10.49 34.83
C ALA A 206 19.29 10.69 35.50
N ALA A 207 19.51 10.06 36.66
CA ALA A 207 20.80 10.12 37.36
C ALA A 207 21.89 9.38 36.57
N VAL A 208 21.57 8.19 36.03
CA VAL A 208 22.43 7.43 35.12
C VAL A 208 22.81 8.28 33.91
N GLN A 209 21.83 8.82 33.18
CA GLN A 209 22.06 9.65 32.00
C GLN A 209 22.93 10.87 32.31
N LYS A 210 22.67 11.57 33.42
CA LYS A 210 23.47 12.73 33.86
C LYS A 210 24.91 12.33 34.19
N ALA A 211 25.13 11.16 34.78
CA ALA A 211 26.44 10.72 35.22
C ALA A 211 27.39 10.34 34.08
N VAL A 212 26.86 9.81 32.97
CA VAL A 212 27.67 9.33 31.83
C VAL A 212 27.47 10.12 30.54
N GLY A 213 26.44 10.96 30.46
CA GLY A 213 26.15 11.79 29.28
C GLY A 213 25.65 11.03 28.06
N LEU A 214 25.16 9.79 28.22
CA LEU A 214 24.68 8.94 27.13
C LEU A 214 23.15 8.79 27.13
N PRO A 215 22.50 8.62 25.96
CA PRO A 215 21.10 8.23 25.88
C PRO A 215 20.83 6.99 26.73
N THR A 216 19.82 7.06 27.59
CA THR A 216 19.43 5.98 28.50
C THR A 216 17.98 5.59 28.21
N TYR A 217 17.75 4.31 27.97
CA TYR A 217 16.46 3.71 27.62
C TYR A 217 16.06 2.70 28.68
N ASP A 218 14.77 2.51 28.88
CA ASP A 218 14.23 1.64 29.92
C ASP A 218 12.79 1.21 29.58
N VAL A 219 12.06 0.67 30.56
CA VAL A 219 10.66 0.25 30.36
C VAL A 219 9.72 1.45 30.11
N PHE A 220 10.00 2.62 30.68
CA PHE A 220 9.20 3.82 30.48
C PHE A 220 9.36 4.35 29.04
N THR A 221 10.59 4.41 28.52
CA THR A 221 10.83 4.78 27.11
C THR A 221 10.18 3.77 26.16
N LEU A 222 10.31 2.46 26.47
CA LEU A 222 9.65 1.39 25.70
C LEU A 222 8.15 1.60 25.68
N GLY A 223 7.51 1.74 26.85
CA GLY A 223 6.07 1.85 26.96
C GLY A 223 5.54 3.09 26.25
N CYS A 224 6.23 4.23 26.33
CA CYS A 224 5.84 5.45 25.60
C CYS A 224 5.95 5.27 24.08
N TRP A 225 7.06 4.71 23.58
CA TRP A 225 7.24 4.44 22.15
C TRP A 225 6.21 3.45 21.63
N PHE A 226 6.03 2.34 22.34
CA PHE A 226 5.10 1.29 21.99
C PHE A 226 3.66 1.80 21.97
N TYR A 227 3.23 2.48 23.04
CA TYR A 227 1.88 3.04 23.15
C TYR A 227 1.59 4.07 22.05
N SER A 228 2.58 4.90 21.67
CA SER A 228 2.40 5.90 20.61
C SER A 228 2.05 5.31 19.23
N GLY A 229 2.40 4.04 18.99
CA GLY A 229 2.01 3.30 17.78
C GLY A 229 0.63 2.62 17.90
N LEU A 230 0.21 2.28 19.12
CA LEU A 230 -1.05 1.57 19.40
C LEU A 230 -2.25 2.52 19.48
N ALA A 231 -2.07 3.69 20.10
CA ALA A 231 -3.13 4.65 20.35
C ALA A 231 -2.75 6.02 19.77
N ARG A 232 -3.03 6.21 18.48
CA ARG A 232 -2.75 7.46 17.76
C ARG A 232 -3.82 8.51 18.03
N SER A 233 -3.39 9.65 18.56
CA SER A 233 -4.20 10.86 18.55
C SER A 233 -4.08 11.56 17.20
N PRO A 234 -5.18 12.11 16.65
CA PRO A 234 -5.08 13.04 15.53
C PRO A 234 -4.20 14.23 15.95
N PHE A 235 -3.38 14.72 15.03
CA PHE A 235 -2.64 15.96 15.28
C PHE A 235 -3.62 17.12 15.43
N ALA A 236 -3.21 18.15 16.16
CA ALA A 236 -3.99 19.38 16.23
C ALA A 236 -4.23 19.88 14.79
N ALA A 237 -5.48 20.16 14.47
CA ALA A 237 -5.79 20.90 13.26
C ALA A 237 -5.13 22.28 13.34
N TRP A 238 -4.76 22.85 12.20
CA TRP A 238 -4.37 24.24 12.16
C TRP A 238 -5.47 25.11 12.75
N SER A 239 -5.09 26.11 13.53
CA SER A 239 -6.00 27.17 13.93
C SER A 239 -6.54 27.89 12.68
N ALA A 240 -7.64 28.61 12.81
CA ALA A 240 -8.18 29.38 11.69
C ALA A 240 -7.16 30.38 11.12
N GLU A 241 -6.35 30.99 12.00
CA GLU A 241 -5.27 31.93 11.61
C GLU A 241 -4.14 31.23 10.86
N GLU A 242 -3.70 30.05 11.33
CA GLU A 242 -2.68 29.24 10.65
C GLU A 242 -3.19 28.71 9.31
N GLN A 243 -4.45 28.27 9.27
CA GLN A 243 -5.11 27.82 8.05
C GLN A 243 -5.23 28.95 7.05
N GLU A 244 -5.60 30.16 7.47
CA GLU A 244 -5.65 31.35 6.61
C GLU A 244 -4.26 31.75 6.10
N ALA A 245 -3.24 31.67 6.95
CA ALA A 245 -1.85 31.92 6.54
C ALA A 245 -1.39 30.90 5.50
N VAL A 246 -1.76 29.63 5.65
CA VAL A 246 -1.48 28.60 4.66
C VAL A 246 -2.28 28.81 3.38
N ASP A 247 -3.58 29.12 3.47
CA ASP A 247 -4.43 29.41 2.31
C ASP A 247 -3.96 30.68 1.57
N ARG A 248 -3.28 31.63 2.24
CA ARG A 248 -2.65 32.79 1.57
C ARG A 248 -1.44 32.39 0.72
N VAL A 249 -0.65 31.41 1.17
CA VAL A 249 0.55 30.92 0.45
C VAL A 249 0.17 29.86 -0.59
N TYR A 250 -0.81 29.03 -0.27
CA TYR A 250 -1.33 27.91 -1.05
C TYR A 250 -2.85 28.05 -1.17
N PRO A 251 -3.34 29.01 -1.97
CA PRO A 251 -4.78 29.21 -2.14
C PRO A 251 -5.42 27.93 -2.65
N ARG A 252 -6.49 27.52 -1.97
CA ARG A 252 -7.33 26.42 -2.45
C ARG A 252 -7.90 26.84 -3.81
N GLU A 253 -7.97 25.91 -4.76
CA GLU A 253 -8.49 26.20 -6.11
C GLU A 253 -9.89 26.84 -6.11
N ALA A 254 -10.66 26.69 -5.03
CA ALA A 254 -12.00 27.24 -4.85
C ALA A 254 -12.03 28.70 -4.34
N ASP A 255 -10.97 29.20 -3.70
CA ASP A 255 -10.91 30.52 -3.03
C ASP A 255 -10.19 31.58 -3.87
N LEU A 256 -9.77 31.21 -5.09
CA LEU A 256 -9.35 32.16 -6.11
C LEU A 256 -10.59 32.91 -6.60
N GLU A 257 -10.84 34.11 -6.08
CA GLU A 257 -11.73 35.11 -6.68
C GLU A 257 -11.46 35.15 -8.20
N PRO A 258 -12.49 35.20 -9.06
CA PRO A 258 -12.33 35.35 -10.51
C PRO A 258 -11.89 36.78 -10.85
N GLY A 259 -10.76 37.22 -10.30
CA GLY A 259 -10.14 38.52 -10.53
C GLY A 259 -8.97 38.37 -11.50
N GLU A 260 -9.23 38.71 -12.76
CA GLU A 260 -8.31 39.20 -13.81
C GLU A 260 -6.95 38.49 -14.03
N GLY A 261 -6.74 37.33 -13.44
CA GLY A 261 -5.76 36.33 -13.87
C GLY A 261 -6.45 35.42 -14.87
N GLY A 262 -6.20 35.67 -16.16
CA GLY A 262 -6.92 35.13 -17.31
C GLY A 262 -7.49 33.73 -17.10
N HIS A 263 -8.81 33.62 -17.32
CA HIS A 263 -9.54 32.37 -17.47
C HIS A 263 -8.68 31.29 -18.13
N ALA A 264 -8.13 30.40 -17.32
CA ALA A 264 -7.93 29.02 -17.73
C ALA A 264 -9.24 28.26 -17.47
N GLY A 265 -10.37 28.80 -17.98
CA GLY A 265 -11.36 27.91 -18.58
C GLY A 265 -10.62 27.01 -19.57
N PRO A 266 -11.05 25.75 -19.78
CA PRO A 266 -10.27 24.72 -20.48
C PRO A 266 -9.58 25.40 -21.65
N ARG A 267 -8.26 25.64 -21.52
CA ARG A 267 -7.56 26.55 -22.43
C ARG A 267 -7.97 26.08 -23.80
N PRO A 268 -8.61 26.92 -24.65
CA PRO A 268 -9.08 26.47 -25.96
C PRO A 268 -7.90 25.80 -26.58
N ALA A 269 -7.98 24.46 -26.75
CA ALA A 269 -6.83 23.57 -26.75
C ALA A 269 -5.74 24.20 -27.59
N THR A 270 -4.82 24.90 -26.93
CA THR A 270 -3.88 25.71 -27.67
C THR A 270 -3.00 24.66 -28.34
N VAL A 271 -2.55 24.89 -29.57
CA VAL A 271 -1.71 23.91 -30.28
C VAL A 271 -0.58 23.38 -29.37
N LEU A 272 -0.10 24.21 -28.44
CA LEU A 272 0.84 23.86 -27.36
C LEU A 272 0.33 22.89 -26.27
N GLY A 273 -0.94 22.95 -25.87
CA GLY A 273 -1.55 22.03 -24.89
C GLY A 273 -1.78 20.63 -25.46
N VAL A 274 -2.14 20.54 -26.74
CA VAL A 274 -2.22 19.26 -27.48
C VAL A 274 -0.83 18.62 -27.61
N LEU A 275 0.22 19.43 -27.72
CA LEU A 275 1.62 18.98 -27.70
C LEU A 275 2.11 18.60 -26.29
N ALA A 276 1.51 19.12 -25.21
CA ALA A 276 1.85 18.75 -23.84
C ALA A 276 1.26 17.38 -23.44
N ASP A 277 0.07 17.03 -23.94
CA ASP A 277 -0.55 15.70 -23.78
C ASP A 277 0.23 14.57 -24.50
N LEU A 278 1.30 14.90 -25.25
CA LEU A 278 2.24 13.91 -25.76
C LEU A 278 3.03 13.21 -24.63
N VAL A 279 3.21 13.83 -23.47
CA VAL A 279 4.27 13.49 -22.49
C VAL A 279 3.79 12.55 -21.36
N VAL A 280 3.12 11.43 -21.68
CA VAL A 280 2.73 10.33 -20.73
C VAL A 280 1.37 10.51 -20.04
N ASP A 281 0.45 9.54 -20.20
CA ASP A 281 -0.79 9.42 -19.41
C ASP A 281 -0.61 8.35 -18.32
N LEU A 282 -0.68 8.77 -17.05
CA LEU A 282 -0.55 7.88 -15.88
C LEU A 282 -1.65 6.81 -15.81
N ARG A 283 -2.81 7.01 -16.47
CA ARG A 283 -3.91 6.03 -16.47
C ARG A 283 -3.61 4.82 -17.34
N GLU A 284 -2.87 5.00 -18.42
CA GLU A 284 -2.50 3.91 -19.31
C GLU A 284 -1.47 2.98 -18.66
N MET A 285 -0.62 3.51 -17.76
CA MET A 285 0.34 2.70 -17.00
C MET A 285 -0.34 1.64 -16.14
N ARG A 286 -1.39 2.00 -15.39
CA ARG A 286 -2.12 1.07 -14.51
C ARG A 286 -2.81 -0.05 -15.31
N LYS A 287 -3.41 0.27 -16.45
CA LYS A 287 -4.04 -0.74 -17.33
C LYS A 287 -3.03 -1.76 -17.85
N VAL A 288 -1.83 -1.30 -18.24
CA VAL A 288 -0.76 -2.19 -18.70
C VAL A 288 -0.22 -3.04 -17.54
N GLU A 289 -0.13 -2.48 -16.34
CA GLU A 289 0.24 -3.22 -15.13
C GLU A 289 -0.75 -4.34 -14.80
N ASP A 290 -2.05 -4.04 -14.78
CA ASP A 290 -3.11 -5.04 -14.60
C ASP A 290 -3.08 -6.11 -15.72
N MET A 291 -2.73 -5.72 -16.94
CA MET A 291 -2.59 -6.65 -18.07
C MET A 291 -1.38 -7.58 -17.91
N LEU A 292 -0.26 -7.12 -17.37
CA LEU A 292 0.93 -7.94 -17.12
C LEU A 292 0.63 -9.08 -16.12
N GLU A 293 -0.23 -8.81 -15.13
CA GLU A 293 -0.66 -9.76 -14.09
C GLU A 293 -1.82 -10.67 -14.55
N SER A 294 -2.44 -10.38 -15.70
CA SER A 294 -3.60 -11.12 -16.21
C SER A 294 -3.25 -12.46 -16.89
N SER A 295 -4.27 -13.27 -17.19
CA SER A 295 -4.12 -14.56 -17.85
C SER A 295 -3.48 -14.47 -19.25
N ASP A 296 -2.80 -15.53 -19.70
CA ASP A 296 -2.17 -15.57 -21.05
C ASP A 296 -3.16 -15.26 -22.18
N ARG A 297 -4.41 -15.71 -22.02
CA ARG A 297 -5.48 -15.43 -22.98
C ARG A 297 -5.82 -13.93 -23.03
N SER A 298 -5.83 -13.27 -21.87
CA SER A 298 -6.11 -11.83 -21.77
C SER A 298 -4.99 -11.01 -22.41
N VAL A 299 -3.72 -11.39 -22.21
CA VAL A 299 -2.56 -10.70 -22.81
C VAL A 299 -2.57 -10.81 -24.33
N MET A 300 -2.87 -12.00 -24.87
CA MET A 300 -2.99 -12.18 -26.32
C MET A 300 -4.20 -11.43 -26.89
N ALA A 301 -5.34 -11.45 -26.20
CA ALA A 301 -6.52 -10.66 -26.61
C ALA A 301 -6.23 -9.14 -26.61
N PHE A 302 -5.45 -8.66 -25.65
CA PHE A 302 -4.98 -7.27 -25.62
C PHE A 302 -4.09 -6.95 -26.83
N LYS A 303 -3.10 -7.80 -27.13
CA LYS A 303 -2.26 -7.63 -28.32
C LYS A 303 -3.10 -7.54 -29.58
N ASP A 304 -4.04 -8.47 -29.78
CA ASP A 304 -4.86 -8.52 -30.98
C ASP A 304 -5.78 -7.29 -31.09
N SER A 305 -6.40 -6.88 -29.97
CA SER A 305 -7.19 -5.65 -29.90
C SER A 305 -6.36 -4.41 -30.22
N HIS A 306 -5.12 -4.34 -29.74
CA HIS A 306 -4.24 -3.21 -29.98
C HIS A 306 -3.77 -3.16 -31.44
N LEU A 307 -3.38 -4.31 -32.02
CA LEU A 307 -3.00 -4.40 -33.43
C LEU A 307 -4.14 -3.98 -34.37
N HIS A 308 -5.38 -4.35 -34.03
CA HIS A 308 -6.56 -3.92 -34.78
C HIS A 308 -6.78 -2.40 -34.68
N ALA A 309 -6.64 -1.83 -33.48
CA ALA A 309 -6.75 -0.38 -33.28
C ALA A 309 -5.69 0.38 -34.09
N VAL A 310 -4.42 -0.03 -34.00
CA VAL A 310 -3.30 0.56 -34.75
C VAL A 310 -3.50 0.43 -36.27
N GLY A 311 -4.06 -0.68 -36.72
CA GLY A 311 -4.46 -0.86 -38.13
C GLY A 311 -5.45 0.19 -38.60
N SER A 312 -6.50 0.45 -37.81
CA SER A 312 -7.47 1.50 -38.14
C SER A 312 -6.84 2.91 -38.16
N VAL A 313 -5.94 3.20 -37.22
CA VAL A 313 -5.21 4.48 -37.14
C VAL A 313 -4.34 4.70 -38.37
N SER A 314 -3.61 3.68 -38.81
CA SER A 314 -2.76 3.75 -40.00
C SER A 314 -3.56 4.12 -41.26
N VAL A 315 -4.73 3.50 -41.46
CA VAL A 315 -5.61 3.80 -42.60
C VAL A 315 -6.10 5.26 -42.55
N VAL A 316 -6.57 5.73 -41.39
CA VAL A 316 -7.05 7.11 -41.25
C VAL A 316 -5.91 8.12 -41.42
N ALA A 317 -4.72 7.83 -40.89
CA ALA A 317 -3.54 8.68 -41.04
C ALA A 317 -3.11 8.81 -42.50
N ALA A 318 -3.11 7.71 -43.26
CA ALA A 318 -2.81 7.71 -44.69
C ALA A 318 -3.81 8.56 -45.48
N LEU A 319 -5.12 8.48 -45.16
CA LEU A 319 -6.15 9.31 -45.78
C LEU A 319 -5.91 10.80 -45.50
N ILE A 320 -5.59 11.17 -44.25
CA ILE A 320 -5.29 12.56 -43.90
C ILE A 320 -4.03 13.06 -44.60
N SER A 321 -2.97 12.27 -44.66
CA SER A 321 -1.77 12.63 -45.43
C SER A 321 -2.09 12.86 -46.91
N GLN A 322 -2.91 12.02 -47.52
CA GLN A 322 -3.34 12.21 -48.91
C GLN A 322 -4.17 13.49 -49.09
N LEU A 323 -5.09 13.77 -48.16
CA LEU A 323 -5.88 15.01 -48.16
C LEU A 323 -4.97 16.24 -48.03
N SER A 324 -4.03 16.23 -47.08
CA SER A 324 -3.04 17.30 -46.90
C SER A 324 -2.21 17.53 -48.16
N SER A 325 -1.73 16.46 -48.82
CA SER A 325 -0.99 16.58 -50.07
C SER A 325 -1.83 17.18 -51.19
N THR A 326 -3.12 16.85 -51.25
CA THR A 326 -4.03 17.38 -52.28
C THR A 326 -4.32 18.86 -52.04
N THR A 327 -4.50 19.25 -50.77
CA THR A 327 -4.70 20.65 -50.37
C THR A 327 -3.50 21.53 -50.73
N LEU A 328 -2.28 21.01 -50.64
CA LEU A 328 -1.07 21.75 -51.06
C LEU A 328 -1.01 22.05 -52.56
N GLN A 329 -1.79 21.33 -53.38
CA GLN A 329 -1.86 21.54 -54.83
C GLN A 329 -3.00 22.46 -55.26
N MET A 330 -3.81 22.98 -54.32
CA MET A 330 -4.90 23.88 -54.64
C MET A 330 -4.38 25.22 -55.21
N PRO A 331 -5.04 25.76 -56.25
CA PRO A 331 -4.69 27.06 -56.80
C PRO A 331 -4.86 28.16 -55.74
N GLY A 332 -4.03 29.21 -55.83
CA GLY A 332 -4.09 30.36 -54.92
C GLY A 332 -3.36 30.19 -53.58
N LEU A 333 -2.86 28.99 -53.24
CA LEU A 333 -2.18 28.76 -51.96
C LEU A 333 -0.90 29.59 -51.78
N SER A 334 -0.21 29.95 -52.87
CA SER A 334 1.00 30.80 -52.87
C SER A 334 0.75 32.25 -52.43
N HIS A 335 -0.49 32.70 -52.47
CA HIS A 335 -0.88 34.06 -52.11
C HIS A 335 -1.38 34.17 -50.65
N VAL A 336 -1.59 33.03 -49.98
CA VAL A 336 -2.01 32.95 -48.59
C VAL A 336 -0.81 33.11 -47.66
N HIS A 337 -1.01 33.68 -46.47
CA HIS A 337 0.03 33.77 -45.44
C HIS A 337 0.63 32.39 -45.14
N TRP A 338 1.96 32.31 -44.99
CA TRP A 338 2.73 31.06 -44.87
C TRP A 338 2.26 30.11 -43.75
N THR A 339 1.50 30.62 -42.78
CA THR A 339 0.92 29.84 -41.69
C THR A 339 -0.04 28.75 -42.18
N ALA A 340 -0.82 29.01 -43.25
CA ALA A 340 -1.74 28.02 -43.80
C ALA A 340 -0.99 26.83 -44.44
N PRO A 341 -0.10 27.01 -45.43
CA PRO A 341 0.69 25.90 -45.97
C PRO A 341 1.61 25.27 -44.92
N GLY A 342 2.13 26.03 -43.95
CA GLY A 342 2.89 25.49 -42.82
C GLY A 342 2.09 24.52 -41.96
N CYS A 343 0.83 24.82 -41.64
CA CYS A 343 -0.06 23.91 -40.91
C CYS A 343 -0.41 22.65 -41.71
N ILE A 344 -0.65 22.78 -43.02
CA ILE A 344 -0.95 21.64 -43.88
C ILE A 344 0.29 20.72 -44.04
N ILE A 345 1.49 21.26 -44.17
CA ILE A 345 2.74 20.48 -44.18
C ILE A 345 2.95 19.78 -42.83
N ALA A 346 2.71 20.46 -41.71
CA ALA A 346 2.79 19.83 -40.39
C ALA A 346 1.81 18.67 -40.25
N SER A 347 0.57 18.83 -40.72
CA SER A 347 -0.41 17.74 -40.78
C SER A 347 0.07 16.56 -41.61
N LEU A 348 0.62 16.82 -42.80
CA LEU A 348 1.19 15.78 -43.67
C LEU A 348 2.29 14.99 -42.96
N LEU A 349 3.23 15.69 -42.31
CA LEU A 349 4.34 15.09 -41.57
C LEU A 349 3.85 14.22 -40.41
N PHE A 350 2.93 14.72 -39.59
CA PHE A 350 2.37 13.93 -38.48
C PHE A 350 1.57 12.73 -38.96
N GLY A 351 0.82 12.85 -40.07
CA GLY A 351 0.11 11.73 -40.67
C GLY A 351 1.06 10.64 -41.17
N VAL A 352 2.14 11.02 -41.87
CA VAL A 352 3.16 10.07 -42.33
C VAL A 352 3.86 9.40 -41.13
N LEU A 353 4.20 10.17 -40.10
CA LEU A 353 4.82 9.63 -38.88
C LEU A 353 3.89 8.65 -38.15
N ALA A 354 2.59 8.94 -38.10
CA ALA A 354 1.59 8.03 -37.53
C ALA A 354 1.51 6.70 -38.31
N VAL A 355 1.56 6.74 -39.66
CA VAL A 355 1.60 5.53 -40.50
C VAL A 355 2.87 4.71 -40.26
N ILE A 356 4.04 5.38 -40.21
CA ILE A 356 5.33 4.72 -39.99
C ILE A 356 5.36 4.02 -38.63
N LEU A 357 4.94 4.72 -37.57
CA LEU A 357 4.92 4.17 -36.22
C LEU A 357 3.89 3.04 -36.08
N SER A 358 2.72 3.18 -36.70
CA SER A 358 1.71 2.11 -36.75
C SER A 358 2.27 0.85 -37.42
N THR A 359 2.99 1.02 -38.53
CA THR A 359 3.62 -0.10 -39.26
C THR A 359 4.72 -0.75 -38.43
N PHE A 360 5.57 0.04 -37.78
CA PHE A 360 6.62 -0.48 -36.90
C PHE A 360 6.01 -1.28 -35.73
N GLN A 361 4.91 -0.81 -35.16
CA GLN A 361 4.20 -1.54 -34.11
C GLN A 361 3.57 -2.84 -34.61
N GLN A 362 2.93 -2.81 -35.78
CA GLN A 362 2.37 -4.01 -36.38
C GLN A 362 3.42 -5.08 -36.64
N GLN A 363 4.60 -4.69 -37.12
CA GLN A 363 5.72 -5.62 -37.32
C GLN A 363 6.24 -6.14 -35.97
N THR A 364 6.52 -5.25 -35.01
CA THR A 364 7.12 -5.63 -33.72
C THR A 364 6.18 -6.51 -32.90
N LEU A 365 4.94 -6.07 -32.65
CA LEU A 365 3.97 -6.82 -31.86
C LEU A 365 3.41 -8.02 -32.64
N GLY A 366 3.29 -7.91 -33.97
CA GLY A 366 2.81 -8.99 -34.83
C GLY A 366 3.69 -10.23 -34.77
N MET A 367 5.02 -10.05 -34.72
CA MET A 367 5.98 -11.16 -34.61
C MET A 367 5.97 -11.89 -33.26
N LEU A 368 5.40 -11.30 -32.20
CA LEU A 368 5.34 -11.90 -30.87
C LEU A 368 4.23 -12.96 -30.78
N ASN A 369 4.53 -14.20 -31.12
CA ASN A 369 3.55 -15.29 -31.10
C ASN A 369 3.31 -15.92 -29.72
N ASN A 370 4.13 -15.53 -28.72
CA ASN A 370 4.07 -16.09 -27.38
C ASN A 370 3.59 -15.02 -26.38
N PRO A 371 2.73 -15.38 -25.41
CA PRO A 371 2.23 -14.43 -24.40
C PRO A 371 3.36 -13.88 -23.53
N GLU A 372 4.40 -14.67 -23.28
CA GLU A 372 5.61 -14.22 -22.56
C GLU A 372 6.38 -13.14 -23.33
N GLY A 373 6.46 -13.25 -24.66
CA GLY A 373 7.10 -12.25 -25.51
C GLY A 373 6.38 -10.90 -25.42
N VAL A 374 5.05 -10.92 -25.38
CA VAL A 374 4.22 -9.72 -25.20
C VAL A 374 4.45 -9.09 -23.83
N ARG A 375 4.47 -9.88 -22.75
CA ARG A 375 4.76 -9.36 -21.39
C ARG A 375 6.16 -8.78 -21.27
N MET A 376 7.16 -9.41 -21.88
CA MET A 376 8.53 -8.88 -21.90
C MET A 376 8.63 -7.56 -22.67
N TRP A 377 7.92 -7.43 -23.80
CA TRP A 377 7.90 -6.17 -24.55
C TRP A 377 7.22 -5.02 -23.78
N LEU A 378 6.17 -5.34 -23.01
CA LEU A 378 5.45 -4.37 -22.16
C LEU A 378 6.20 -4.00 -20.87
N SER A 379 7.15 -4.81 -20.42
CA SER A 379 7.90 -4.61 -19.18
C SER A 379 9.33 -4.11 -19.43
N ASN A 380 9.97 -3.56 -18.40
CA ASN A 380 11.39 -3.19 -18.45
C ASN A 380 12.32 -4.37 -18.11
N GLY A 381 11.78 -5.59 -17.99
CA GLY A 381 12.52 -6.78 -17.57
C GLY A 381 12.85 -6.87 -16.07
N HIS A 382 12.48 -5.86 -15.28
CA HIS A 382 12.66 -5.83 -13.84
C HIS A 382 11.34 -6.12 -13.10
N PHE A 383 11.46 -6.77 -11.94
CA PHE A 383 10.34 -6.97 -11.03
C PHE A 383 10.31 -5.82 -10.01
N TYR A 384 9.11 -5.44 -9.56
CA TYR A 384 9.01 -4.53 -8.42
C TYR A 384 9.75 -5.14 -7.23
N PRO A 385 10.55 -4.35 -6.49
CA PRO A 385 11.12 -4.83 -5.25
C PRO A 385 9.96 -5.26 -4.34
N PRO A 386 10.06 -6.41 -3.66
CA PRO A 386 9.04 -6.82 -2.72
C PRO A 386 8.80 -5.69 -1.71
N HIS A 387 7.54 -5.50 -1.31
CA HIS A 387 7.15 -4.59 -0.24
C HIS A 387 8.09 -4.76 0.97
N ALA A 388 8.34 -3.71 1.76
CA ALA A 388 9.34 -3.72 2.84
C ALA A 388 9.24 -4.93 3.81
N LEU A 389 8.04 -5.52 3.94
CA LEU A 389 7.74 -6.74 4.71
C LEU A 389 8.27 -8.05 4.07
N CYS A 390 8.37 -8.12 2.75
CA CYS A 390 8.83 -9.31 2.00
C CYS A 390 10.31 -9.24 1.58
N ARG A 391 10.95 -8.08 1.76
CA ARG A 391 12.37 -7.85 1.42
C ARG A 391 13.34 -8.82 2.11
N PRO A 392 13.19 -9.15 3.42
CA PRO A 392 14.12 -10.06 4.09
C PRO A 392 14.07 -11.49 3.53
N ARG A 393 12.86 -11.98 3.22
CA ARG A 393 12.65 -13.34 2.68
C ARG A 393 13.08 -13.45 1.22
N TYR A 394 12.94 -12.38 0.45
CA TYR A 394 13.46 -12.28 -0.91
C TYR A 394 14.99 -12.23 -0.94
N ASP A 395 15.61 -11.42 -0.07
CA ASP A 395 17.07 -11.30 0.01
C ASP A 395 17.71 -12.61 0.49
N GLN A 396 17.06 -13.34 1.40
CA GLN A 396 17.51 -14.66 1.86
C GLN A 396 17.40 -15.71 0.75
N LEU A 397 16.28 -15.75 0.02
CA LEU A 397 16.09 -16.63 -1.14
C LEU A 397 17.09 -16.31 -2.27
N MET A 398 17.35 -15.02 -2.52
CA MET A 398 18.31 -14.59 -3.54
C MET A 398 19.75 -14.93 -3.16
N ARG A 399 20.13 -14.87 -1.88
CA ARG A 399 21.47 -15.31 -1.41
C ARG A 399 21.68 -16.81 -1.58
N GLU A 400 20.71 -17.64 -1.19
CA GLU A 400 20.77 -19.11 -1.39
C GLU A 400 20.84 -19.49 -2.87
N VAL A 401 20.30 -18.64 -3.73
CA VAL A 401 20.25 -18.82 -5.18
C VAL A 401 21.51 -18.31 -5.87
N ASP A 402 22.13 -17.24 -5.38
CA ASP A 402 23.41 -16.70 -5.86
C ASP A 402 24.55 -17.68 -5.55
N GLU A 403 24.53 -18.28 -4.36
CA GLU A 403 25.47 -19.36 -3.97
C GLU A 403 25.38 -20.59 -4.87
N ARG A 404 24.19 -20.89 -5.43
CA ARG A 404 24.00 -22.02 -6.36
C ARG A 404 24.32 -21.71 -7.83
N LEU A 405 24.51 -20.44 -8.19
CA LEU A 405 24.73 -20.00 -9.58
C LEU A 405 26.17 -19.69 -9.93
N CYS A 406 27.05 -19.58 -8.94
CA CYS A 406 28.48 -19.33 -9.15
C CYS A 406 29.22 -20.47 -9.87
N ASP A 407 28.53 -21.50 -10.39
CA ASP A 407 29.14 -22.65 -11.05
C ASP A 407 28.73 -22.85 -12.53
N SER A 408 28.07 -21.87 -13.17
CA SER A 408 27.70 -22.02 -14.59
C SER A 408 27.66 -20.70 -15.35
N GLY A 409 28.78 -20.34 -15.98
CA GLY A 409 28.85 -19.21 -16.91
C GLY A 409 28.15 -19.52 -18.22
N HIS A 410 26.86 -19.20 -18.35
CA HIS A 410 26.19 -19.11 -19.66
C HIS A 410 25.14 -17.99 -19.72
N LEU A 411 25.17 -17.27 -20.85
CA LEU A 411 24.25 -16.22 -21.25
C LEU A 411 22.78 -16.67 -21.16
N ALA A 412 21.95 -15.80 -20.60
CA ALA A 412 20.56 -16.02 -20.26
C ALA A 412 19.69 -16.47 -21.46
N THR A 413 19.07 -17.63 -21.32
CA THR A 413 18.03 -18.16 -22.22
C THR A 413 16.64 -18.11 -21.56
N PRO A 414 15.54 -18.11 -22.33
CA PRO A 414 14.16 -17.92 -21.83
C PRO A 414 13.72 -18.86 -20.71
N ALA A 415 14.31 -20.06 -20.62
CA ALA A 415 14.02 -21.04 -19.58
C ALA A 415 14.51 -20.62 -18.18
N HIS A 416 15.51 -19.73 -18.08
CA HIS A 416 15.99 -19.18 -16.80
C HIS A 416 14.99 -18.22 -16.13
N PHE A 417 13.95 -17.78 -16.84
CA PHE A 417 12.99 -16.75 -16.38
C PHE A 417 11.97 -17.30 -15.37
N ARG A 418 11.64 -18.61 -15.42
CA ARG A 418 10.55 -19.19 -14.61
C ARG A 418 10.96 -19.73 -13.24
N ALA A 419 12.22 -20.05 -12.99
CA ALA A 419 12.60 -20.91 -11.87
C ALA A 419 12.72 -20.27 -10.46
N ARG A 420 12.46 -18.97 -10.24
CA ARG A 420 12.85 -18.28 -8.98
C ARG A 420 11.80 -17.38 -8.33
N ALA A 421 11.10 -17.93 -7.34
CA ALA A 421 10.05 -17.38 -6.45
C ALA A 421 8.61 -17.84 -6.78
N PRO A 422 7.73 -18.05 -5.77
CA PRO A 422 6.36 -18.52 -5.97
C PRO A 422 5.60 -17.63 -6.98
N PRO A 423 4.85 -18.21 -7.93
CA PRO A 423 4.22 -17.47 -9.03
C PRO A 423 3.26 -16.36 -8.59
N GLU A 424 2.70 -16.45 -7.38
CA GLU A 424 1.65 -15.53 -6.89
C GLU A 424 2.13 -14.14 -6.44
N LYS A 425 3.45 -13.86 -6.41
CA LYS A 425 3.98 -12.62 -5.80
C LYS A 425 4.96 -11.82 -6.66
N ARG A 426 5.11 -12.12 -7.96
CA ARG A 426 6.00 -11.39 -8.87
C ARG A 426 5.21 -10.36 -9.70
N ARG A 427 5.43 -9.07 -9.44
CA ARG A 427 4.89 -7.98 -10.27
C ARG A 427 5.97 -7.44 -11.21
N LEU A 428 5.71 -7.47 -12.52
CA LEU A 428 6.62 -6.92 -13.54
C LEU A 428 6.46 -5.40 -13.60
N GLN A 429 7.56 -4.66 -13.66
CA GLN A 429 7.53 -3.22 -13.87
C GLN A 429 7.21 -2.89 -15.33
N VAL A 430 6.29 -1.95 -15.54
CA VAL A 430 5.91 -1.47 -16.88
C VAL A 430 7.06 -0.67 -17.50
N SER A 431 7.35 -0.91 -18.78
CA SER A 431 8.29 -0.09 -19.55
C SER A 431 7.62 1.21 -19.98
N ILE A 432 8.17 2.35 -19.52
CA ILE A 432 7.72 3.69 -19.96
C ILE A 432 7.89 3.83 -21.48
N ALA A 433 8.96 3.26 -22.05
CA ALA A 433 9.18 3.27 -23.49
C ALA A 433 8.10 2.49 -24.26
N ALA A 434 7.69 1.32 -23.75
CA ALA A 434 6.60 0.55 -24.34
C ALA A 434 5.27 1.31 -24.27
N LEU A 435 4.99 1.96 -23.13
CA LEU A 435 3.78 2.77 -22.94
C LEU A 435 3.73 3.98 -23.89
N GLN A 436 4.86 4.65 -24.08
CA GLN A 436 4.96 5.72 -25.08
C GLN A 436 4.69 5.17 -26.46
N LEU A 437 5.38 4.10 -26.87
CA LEU A 437 5.18 3.48 -28.18
C LEU A 437 3.69 3.17 -28.41
N LEU A 438 3.01 2.46 -27.49
CA LEU A 438 1.59 2.09 -27.61
C LEU A 438 0.67 3.29 -27.90
N SER A 439 0.94 4.47 -27.34
CA SER A 439 0.06 5.64 -27.48
C SER A 439 0.43 6.56 -28.66
N MET A 440 1.67 6.52 -29.15
CA MET A 440 2.19 7.50 -30.12
C MET A 440 1.39 7.60 -31.43
N PRO A 441 0.99 6.52 -32.12
CA PRO A 441 0.29 6.64 -33.39
C PRO A 441 -1.04 7.41 -33.28
N HIS A 442 -1.79 7.16 -32.21
CA HIS A 442 -3.04 7.88 -31.93
C HIS A 442 -2.79 9.37 -31.69
N LYS A 443 -1.75 9.71 -30.94
CA LYS A 443 -1.41 11.11 -30.64
C LYS A 443 -0.98 11.87 -31.90
N PHE A 444 -0.14 11.26 -32.74
CA PHE A 444 0.27 11.86 -34.01
C PHE A 444 -0.90 12.00 -34.99
N LEU A 445 -1.79 11.00 -35.07
CA LEU A 445 -3.00 11.12 -35.86
C LEU A 445 -3.89 12.28 -35.39
N SER A 446 -4.11 12.41 -34.08
CA SER A 446 -4.89 13.52 -33.53
C SER A 446 -4.26 14.88 -33.85
N ALA A 447 -2.94 15.01 -33.72
CA ALA A 447 -2.23 16.22 -34.10
C ALA A 447 -2.39 16.52 -35.59
N ALA A 448 -2.26 15.50 -36.47
CA ALA A 448 -2.43 15.65 -37.91
C ALA A 448 -3.81 16.20 -38.28
N VAL A 449 -4.88 15.71 -37.65
CA VAL A 449 -6.25 16.21 -37.85
C VAL A 449 -6.37 17.68 -37.43
N VAL A 450 -5.86 18.04 -36.25
CA VAL A 450 -5.94 19.42 -35.73
C VAL A 450 -5.21 20.40 -36.64
N PHE A 451 -3.98 20.08 -37.05
CA PHE A 451 -3.21 20.92 -37.97
C PHE A 451 -3.85 21.00 -39.36
N PHE A 452 -4.47 19.92 -39.84
CA PHE A 452 -5.20 19.93 -41.12
C PHE A 452 -6.38 20.89 -41.06
N LEU A 453 -7.24 20.74 -40.05
CA LEU A 453 -8.43 21.58 -39.88
C LEU A 453 -8.05 23.05 -39.68
N ALA A 454 -7.00 23.34 -38.91
CA ALA A 454 -6.50 24.69 -38.72
C ALA A 454 -5.93 25.29 -40.01
N GLY A 455 -5.09 24.54 -40.74
CA GLY A 455 -4.53 25.00 -42.02
C GLY A 455 -5.60 25.24 -43.07
N PHE A 456 -6.61 24.36 -43.14
CA PHE A 456 -7.72 24.49 -44.06
C PHE A 456 -8.67 25.64 -43.69
N ALA A 457 -8.92 25.86 -42.38
CA ALA A 457 -9.66 27.01 -41.89
C ALA A 457 -8.96 28.33 -42.27
N LEU A 458 -7.64 28.40 -42.11
CA LEU A 458 -6.86 29.57 -42.49
C LEU A 458 -6.92 29.80 -44.01
N TYR A 459 -6.76 28.75 -44.81
CA TYR A 459 -6.89 28.84 -46.27
C TYR A 459 -8.24 29.42 -46.69
N LEU A 460 -9.35 28.86 -46.20
CA LEU A 460 -10.70 29.36 -46.50
C LEU A 460 -10.94 30.78 -45.96
N GLY A 461 -10.40 31.11 -44.79
CA GLY A 461 -10.52 32.45 -44.21
C GLY A 461 -9.77 33.52 -45.02
N PHE A 462 -8.63 33.18 -45.62
CA PHE A 462 -7.92 34.06 -46.54
C PHE A 462 -8.58 34.10 -47.93
N ALA A 463 -9.10 32.98 -48.43
CA ALA A 463 -9.92 32.92 -49.65
C ALA A 463 -11.22 33.76 -49.54
N PHE A 464 -11.76 33.92 -48.34
CA PHE A 464 -12.86 34.86 -48.07
C PHE A 464 -12.39 36.33 -48.13
N ARG A 465 -11.16 36.62 -47.68
CA ARG A 465 -10.68 37.99 -47.48
C ARG A 465 -9.94 38.59 -48.69
N GLN A 466 -9.37 37.74 -49.53
CA GLN A 466 -8.70 38.10 -50.77
C GLN A 466 -9.40 37.34 -51.89
N ASP A 467 -9.89 38.04 -52.93
CA ASP A 467 -10.53 37.49 -54.13
C ASP A 467 -9.55 36.55 -54.88
N LEU A 468 -9.36 35.35 -54.35
CA LEU A 468 -8.38 34.36 -54.81
C LEU A 468 -8.88 33.51 -55.98
N ASP A 469 -10.13 33.69 -56.39
CA ASP A 469 -10.72 33.08 -57.57
C ASP A 469 -11.31 34.15 -58.49
N ASP A 470 -10.88 34.19 -59.75
CA ASP A 470 -11.46 34.99 -60.85
C ASP A 470 -12.88 34.53 -61.26
N THR A 471 -13.64 33.87 -60.38
CA THR A 471 -15.01 33.41 -60.65
C THR A 471 -16.07 34.26 -59.95
N PRO A 472 -17.25 34.48 -60.56
CA PRO A 472 -18.24 35.48 -60.14
C PRO A 472 -19.08 35.04 -58.92
N ALA A 473 -18.47 34.47 -57.89
CA ALA A 473 -19.16 33.78 -56.80
C ALA A 473 -18.63 34.14 -55.40
N ARG A 474 -18.46 35.43 -55.11
CA ARG A 474 -18.08 35.96 -53.79
C ARG A 474 -18.93 35.41 -52.63
N ASN A 475 -20.25 35.23 -52.85
CA ASN A 475 -21.18 34.71 -51.84
C ASN A 475 -20.99 33.20 -51.56
N ASN A 476 -20.43 32.44 -52.51
CA ASN A 476 -20.27 30.99 -52.34
C ASN A 476 -19.09 30.67 -51.43
N ASN A 477 -17.98 31.40 -51.55
CA ASN A 477 -16.80 31.20 -50.70
C ASN A 477 -17.07 31.60 -49.23
N GLU A 478 -17.87 32.65 -49.02
CA GLU A 478 -18.36 33.04 -47.68
C GLU A 478 -19.23 31.96 -47.04
N ALA A 479 -20.20 31.43 -47.79
CA ALA A 479 -21.07 30.36 -47.30
C ALA A 479 -20.29 29.08 -46.97
N VAL A 480 -19.29 28.71 -47.77
CA VAL A 480 -18.43 27.54 -47.54
C VAL A 480 -17.59 27.70 -46.27
N PHE A 481 -17.02 28.89 -46.04
CA PHE A 481 -16.23 29.15 -44.82
C PHE A 481 -17.09 29.11 -43.56
N ILE A 482 -18.25 29.79 -43.55
CA ILE A 482 -19.16 29.81 -42.40
C ILE A 482 -19.65 28.40 -42.09
N LEU A 483 -20.01 27.62 -43.12
CA LEU A 483 -20.45 26.24 -42.97
C LEU A 483 -19.34 25.35 -42.39
N PHE A 484 -18.10 25.50 -42.87
CA PHE A 484 -16.95 24.77 -42.35
C PHE A 484 -16.72 25.07 -40.85
N VAL A 485 -16.70 26.34 -40.46
CA VAL A 485 -16.51 26.75 -39.05
C VAL A 485 -17.65 26.24 -38.18
N ALA A 486 -18.90 26.32 -38.65
CA ALA A 486 -20.06 25.83 -37.91
C ALA A 486 -19.98 24.31 -37.69
N ILE A 487 -19.66 23.53 -38.72
CA ILE A 487 -19.53 22.07 -38.62
C ILE A 487 -18.33 21.69 -37.75
N ALA A 488 -17.17 22.31 -37.95
CA ALA A 488 -15.97 22.01 -37.17
C ALA A 488 -16.18 22.33 -35.68
N THR A 489 -16.75 23.49 -35.37
CA THR A 489 -17.04 23.90 -33.98
C THR A 489 -18.07 22.97 -33.34
N THR A 490 -19.14 22.62 -34.06
CA THR A 490 -20.18 21.70 -33.55
C THR A 490 -19.60 20.30 -33.31
N THR A 491 -18.73 19.82 -34.19
CA THR A 491 -18.10 18.49 -34.07
C THR A 491 -17.13 18.45 -32.89
N VAL A 492 -16.30 19.47 -32.72
CA VAL A 492 -15.38 19.58 -31.56
C VAL A 492 -16.16 19.71 -30.26
N PHE A 493 -17.18 20.57 -30.23
CA PHE A 493 -17.98 20.80 -29.03
C PHE A 493 -18.80 19.57 -28.63
N SER A 494 -19.45 18.89 -29.59
CA SER A 494 -20.19 17.65 -29.34
C SER A 494 -19.27 16.51 -28.92
N GLY A 495 -18.12 16.32 -29.58
CA GLY A 495 -17.13 15.30 -29.22
C GLY A 495 -16.55 15.51 -27.83
N MET A 496 -16.22 16.75 -27.47
CA MET A 496 -15.72 17.10 -26.14
C MET A 496 -16.80 16.95 -25.07
N SER A 497 -18.03 17.37 -25.36
CA SER A 497 -19.18 17.23 -24.45
C SER A 497 -19.53 15.77 -24.17
N ILE A 498 -19.54 14.91 -25.19
CA ILE A 498 -19.80 13.47 -25.05
C ILE A 498 -18.68 12.79 -24.27
N SER A 499 -17.42 13.18 -24.51
CA SER A 499 -16.27 12.63 -23.78
C SER A 499 -16.30 13.03 -22.29
N LEU A 500 -16.61 14.29 -21.98
CA LEU A 500 -16.78 14.77 -20.61
C LEU A 500 -17.98 14.09 -19.92
N TRP A 501 -19.09 13.91 -20.64
CA TRP A 501 -20.24 13.17 -20.15
C TRP A 501 -19.89 11.72 -19.82
N LYS A 502 -19.13 11.05 -20.69
CA LYS A 502 -18.73 9.65 -20.47
C LYS A 502 -17.77 9.51 -19.30
N VAL A 503 -16.83 10.44 -19.13
CA VAL A 503 -15.94 10.49 -17.97
C VAL A 503 -16.73 10.70 -16.67
N TRP A 504 -17.75 11.57 -16.70
CA TRP A 504 -18.63 11.76 -15.55
C TRP A 504 -19.44 10.50 -15.24
N GLU A 505 -19.98 9.82 -16.26
CA GLU A 505 -20.73 8.58 -16.12
C GLU A 505 -19.87 7.45 -15.53
N VAL A 506 -18.63 7.28 -15.99
CA VAL A 506 -17.69 6.28 -15.46
C VAL A 506 -17.30 6.59 -14.01
N ARG A 507 -17.05 7.86 -13.66
CA ARG A 507 -16.81 8.27 -12.27
C ARG A 507 -18.00 7.96 -11.37
N LYS A 508 -19.22 8.19 -11.88
CA LYS A 508 -20.45 7.89 -11.14
C LYS A 508 -20.64 6.39 -10.94
N ALA A 509 -20.24 5.56 -11.90
CA ALA A 509 -20.26 4.10 -11.78
C ALA A 509 -19.21 3.58 -10.79
N GLY A 510 -17.98 4.11 -10.80
CA GLY A 510 -16.93 3.72 -9.83
C GLY A 510 -17.34 4.01 -8.38
N LYS A 511 -17.95 5.17 -8.14
CA LYS A 511 -18.49 5.52 -6.81
C LYS A 511 -19.63 4.61 -6.33
N ARG A 512 -20.36 3.95 -7.25
CA ARG A 512 -21.39 2.96 -6.89
C ARG A 512 -20.77 1.62 -6.53
N SER A 513 -19.79 1.16 -7.32
CA SER A 513 -19.06 -0.08 -7.04
C SER A 513 -18.29 -0.04 -5.73
N ASP A 514 -17.67 1.10 -5.38
CA ASP A 514 -17.03 1.26 -4.07
C ASP A 514 -18.08 1.27 -2.95
N LYS A 515 -19.25 1.88 -3.18
CA LYS A 515 -20.32 1.91 -2.17
C LYS A 515 -20.90 0.53 -1.89
N ASP A 516 -21.08 -0.27 -2.95
CA ASP A 516 -21.59 -1.64 -2.83
C ASP A 516 -20.56 -2.56 -2.12
N SER A 517 -19.24 -2.34 -2.30
CA SER A 517 -18.21 -3.10 -1.56
C SER A 517 -18.09 -2.70 -0.08
N TRP A 518 -18.44 -1.46 0.29
CA TRP A 518 -18.57 -1.04 1.69
C TRP A 518 -19.88 -1.55 2.34
N GLU A 519 -20.97 -1.65 1.58
CA GLU A 519 -22.25 -2.18 2.08
C GLU A 519 -22.21 -3.71 2.28
N GLU A 520 -21.55 -4.46 1.39
CA GLU A 520 -21.39 -5.92 1.54
C GLU A 520 -20.43 -6.32 2.70
N HIS A 521 -19.58 -5.40 3.17
CA HIS A 521 -18.74 -5.58 4.36
C HIS A 521 -19.37 -5.08 5.67
N SER A 522 -20.58 -4.50 5.63
CA SER A 522 -21.25 -3.97 6.82
C SER A 522 -22.52 -4.74 7.25
N GLU A 523 -22.92 -5.79 6.52
CA GLU A 523 -24.04 -6.67 6.89
C GLU A 523 -23.60 -8.04 7.46
N GLU A 524 -22.44 -8.13 8.10
CA GLU A 524 -22.06 -9.32 8.89
C GLU A 524 -21.91 -8.99 10.38
N THR A 525 -22.93 -9.41 11.13
CA THR A 525 -22.99 -9.65 12.60
C THR A 525 -23.42 -8.49 13.51
N ASP A 526 -24.73 -8.43 13.78
CA ASP A 526 -25.28 -7.91 15.04
C ASP A 526 -25.73 -9.12 15.89
N PRO A 527 -25.02 -9.52 16.95
CA PRO A 527 -25.38 -10.65 17.78
C PRO A 527 -26.10 -10.18 19.04
N ASP A 528 -27.33 -9.66 18.89
CA ASP A 528 -28.24 -9.45 20.03
C ASP A 528 -29.70 -9.51 19.54
N SER A 529 -30.26 -10.72 19.48
CA SER A 529 -31.67 -10.95 19.82
C SER A 529 -31.91 -12.43 20.09
N GLU A 530 -31.94 -12.77 21.37
CA GLU A 530 -32.48 -14.02 21.88
C GLU A 530 -33.99 -14.12 21.60
N GLU A 531 -34.37 -15.31 21.14
CA GLU A 531 -35.50 -16.11 21.63
C GLU A 531 -36.94 -15.56 21.48
N SER A 532 -37.72 -16.15 20.56
CA SER A 532 -39.03 -16.72 20.93
C SER A 532 -39.47 -17.75 19.87
N GLY A 533 -39.77 -18.95 20.33
CA GLY A 533 -40.13 -20.09 19.49
C GLY A 533 -41.56 -20.04 18.96
N TYR A 534 -41.82 -20.84 17.93
CA TYR A 534 -43.10 -21.48 17.65
C TYR A 534 -42.84 -22.79 16.91
N GLU A 535 -43.33 -23.88 17.48
CA GLU A 535 -43.41 -25.23 16.89
C GLU A 535 -44.45 -25.31 15.76
N ALA A 536 -44.36 -26.42 15.01
CA ALA A 536 -45.33 -27.06 14.09
C ALA A 536 -44.88 -27.04 12.62
N ASP A 537 -44.99 -28.10 11.81
CA ASP A 537 -45.31 -29.52 11.99
C ASP A 537 -44.94 -30.17 10.65
N GLU A 538 -44.30 -31.34 10.68
CA GLU A 538 -44.08 -32.17 9.51
C GLU A 538 -45.40 -32.90 9.18
N SER A 539 -46.06 -32.53 8.09
CA SER A 539 -46.69 -33.47 7.13
C SER A 539 -47.72 -32.77 6.24
N GLN A 540 -47.45 -32.83 4.93
CA GLN A 540 -48.37 -32.70 3.77
C GLN A 540 -47.50 -32.21 2.59
N LEU A 541 -47.37 -32.86 1.43
CA LEU A 541 -48.16 -33.87 0.78
C LEU A 541 -47.28 -34.48 -0.33
N LEU A 542 -47.17 -35.81 -0.35
CA LEU A 542 -46.80 -36.57 -1.53
C LEU A 542 -47.87 -36.38 -2.63
N GLY A 543 -47.49 -36.28 -3.90
CA GLY A 543 -48.47 -36.21 -4.99
C GLY A 543 -47.91 -36.12 -6.39
N SER A 544 -47.66 -37.28 -6.98
CA SER A 544 -47.39 -37.61 -8.39
C SER A 544 -48.32 -36.96 -9.44
N ASN A 545 -47.82 -36.65 -10.64
CA ASN A 545 -48.10 -37.43 -11.87
C ASN A 545 -47.49 -36.88 -13.17
N GLU A 546 -47.26 -37.84 -14.05
CA GLU A 546 -46.71 -37.79 -15.41
C GLU A 546 -47.53 -37.04 -16.48
N LEU A 547 -46.80 -36.68 -17.55
CA LEU A 547 -47.14 -36.63 -18.99
C LEU A 547 -48.56 -36.19 -19.44
N GLU A 548 -48.61 -35.13 -20.25
CA GLU A 548 -48.93 -35.24 -21.69
C GLU A 548 -48.85 -33.92 -22.49
N ARG A 549 -48.35 -34.05 -23.73
CA ARG A 549 -48.71 -33.33 -24.98
C ARG A 549 -48.07 -31.97 -25.37
N ARG A 550 -47.11 -32.12 -26.29
CA ARG A 550 -46.83 -31.36 -27.53
C ARG A 550 -47.84 -30.28 -27.96
N GLY A 551 -47.33 -29.09 -28.31
CA GLY A 551 -47.87 -28.30 -29.42
C GLY A 551 -47.57 -26.78 -29.47
N ARG A 552 -46.57 -26.39 -30.29
CA ARG A 552 -46.40 -25.10 -31.00
C ARG A 552 -45.84 -23.84 -30.25
N PRO A 553 -45.25 -22.87 -31.02
CA PRO A 553 -44.07 -22.11 -30.60
C PRO A 553 -44.35 -20.66 -30.15
N LYS A 554 -43.37 -20.07 -29.44
CA LYS A 554 -42.98 -18.64 -29.29
C LYS A 554 -42.96 -18.14 -27.83
N GLY A 555 -41.84 -17.51 -27.47
CA GLY A 555 -41.74 -16.57 -26.34
C GLY A 555 -40.28 -16.31 -25.97
N LYS A 556 -39.76 -15.09 -26.18
CA LYS A 556 -38.46 -14.66 -25.61
C LYS A 556 -38.57 -14.74 -24.08
N LYS A 557 -37.77 -15.58 -23.43
CA LYS A 557 -37.65 -15.62 -21.95
C LYS A 557 -37.31 -14.22 -21.43
N SER A 558 -38.06 -13.77 -20.44
CA SER A 558 -37.85 -12.49 -19.76
C SER A 558 -36.45 -12.46 -19.13
N ARG A 559 -35.88 -11.26 -18.97
CA ARG A 559 -34.61 -11.07 -18.25
C ARG A 559 -34.69 -11.61 -16.81
N LYS A 560 -35.89 -11.64 -16.23
CA LYS A 560 -36.16 -12.16 -14.89
C LYS A 560 -35.93 -13.68 -14.79
N ASP A 561 -36.48 -14.47 -15.72
CA ASP A 561 -36.32 -15.93 -15.71
C ASP A 561 -34.84 -16.39 -15.85
N ARG A 562 -34.02 -15.59 -16.54
CA ARG A 562 -32.57 -15.84 -16.64
C ARG A 562 -31.81 -15.48 -15.36
N HIS A 563 -32.27 -14.48 -14.62
CA HIS A 563 -31.69 -14.14 -13.33
C HIS A 563 -32.06 -15.18 -12.28
N ASP A 564 -33.26 -15.74 -12.33
CA ASP A 564 -33.69 -16.80 -11.42
C ASP A 564 -32.95 -18.11 -11.69
N GLU A 565 -32.70 -18.49 -12.96
CA GLU A 565 -31.82 -19.63 -13.31
C GLU A 565 -30.36 -19.42 -12.85
N ILE A 566 -29.82 -18.19 -12.94
CA ILE A 566 -28.46 -17.89 -12.49
C ILE A 566 -28.38 -17.88 -10.96
N ALA A 567 -29.38 -17.34 -10.27
CA ALA A 567 -29.47 -17.36 -8.82
C ALA A 567 -29.53 -18.81 -8.29
N GLN A 568 -30.34 -19.66 -8.93
CA GLN A 568 -30.44 -21.07 -8.55
C GLN A 568 -29.13 -21.83 -8.79
N ALA A 569 -28.42 -21.54 -9.88
CA ALA A 569 -27.11 -22.12 -10.17
C ALA A 569 -26.01 -21.66 -9.19
N LEU A 570 -26.04 -20.39 -8.78
CA LEU A 570 -25.12 -19.84 -7.76
C LEU A 570 -25.39 -20.44 -6.39
N GLU A 571 -26.66 -20.66 -6.04
CA GLU A 571 -27.05 -21.25 -4.77
C GLU A 571 -26.69 -22.74 -4.69
N GLU A 572 -26.82 -23.49 -5.79
CA GLU A 572 -26.28 -24.85 -5.89
C GLU A 572 -24.75 -24.89 -5.79
N ALA A 573 -24.05 -23.97 -6.46
CA ALA A 573 -22.59 -23.87 -6.40
C ALA A 573 -22.09 -23.55 -4.98
N ALA A 574 -22.80 -22.67 -4.25
CA ALA A 574 -22.50 -22.34 -2.87
C ALA A 574 -22.73 -23.54 -1.92
N ARG A 575 -23.81 -24.31 -2.12
CA ARG A 575 -24.05 -25.55 -1.37
C ARG A 575 -22.98 -26.61 -1.65
N LEU A 576 -22.54 -26.74 -2.90
CA LEU A 576 -21.46 -27.66 -3.28
C LEU A 576 -20.13 -27.26 -2.63
N HIS A 577 -19.79 -25.96 -2.61
CA HIS A 577 -18.61 -25.44 -1.92
C HIS A 577 -18.66 -25.71 -0.41
N LYS A 578 -19.81 -25.49 0.24
CA LYS A 578 -20.00 -25.79 1.67
C LYS A 578 -19.89 -27.28 1.99
N ARG A 579 -20.18 -28.16 1.02
CA ARG A 579 -20.05 -29.62 1.15
C ARG A 579 -18.60 -30.07 0.99
N VAL A 580 -17.91 -29.54 -0.02
CA VAL A 580 -16.46 -29.80 -0.25
C VAL A 580 -15.63 -29.28 0.92
N ALA A 581 -15.94 -28.11 1.46
CA ALA A 581 -15.26 -27.55 2.63
C ALA A 581 -15.54 -28.31 3.94
N ARG A 582 -16.60 -29.14 3.97
CA ARG A 582 -16.88 -30.06 5.10
C ARG A 582 -16.11 -31.37 4.93
N LEU A 583 -16.15 -31.97 3.74
CA LEU A 583 -15.36 -33.18 3.42
C LEU A 583 -13.85 -32.94 3.57
N MET A 584 -13.35 -31.77 3.16
CA MET A 584 -11.95 -31.36 3.38
C MET A 584 -11.59 -31.15 4.86
N ARG A 585 -12.59 -30.95 5.73
CA ARG A 585 -12.38 -30.79 7.17
C ARG A 585 -12.39 -32.15 7.86
N ASP A 586 -13.31 -33.02 7.44
CA ASP A 586 -13.42 -34.39 7.93
C ASP A 586 -12.19 -35.24 7.48
N GLU A 587 -11.64 -35.03 6.27
CA GLU A 587 -10.37 -35.66 5.83
C GLU A 587 -9.13 -35.16 6.59
N VAL A 588 -9.19 -33.94 7.15
CA VAL A 588 -8.11 -33.39 7.99
C VAL A 588 -8.22 -33.91 9.43
N GLU A 589 -9.43 -34.18 9.92
CA GLU A 589 -9.64 -34.79 11.24
C GLU A 589 -9.34 -36.31 11.25
N GLU A 590 -9.59 -37.06 10.16
CA GLU A 590 -9.19 -38.49 10.04
C GLU A 590 -7.68 -38.72 9.81
N MET A 591 -6.88 -37.67 9.54
CA MET A 591 -5.42 -37.75 9.39
C MET A 591 -4.64 -37.45 10.68
N ASP A 592 -5.32 -36.96 11.73
CA ASP A 592 -4.73 -36.59 13.03
C ASP A 592 -5.13 -37.54 14.19
N ASP A 593 -5.87 -38.63 13.90
CA ASP A 593 -6.07 -39.82 14.75
C ASP A 593 -5.26 -41.02 14.20
#